data_AF-B4G7R1-F1
#
_entry.id   AF-B4G7R1-F1
#
_cell.length_a   1.000
_cell.length_b   1.000
_cell.length_c   1.000
_cell.angle_alpha   90.00
_cell.angle_beta   90.00
_cell.angle_gamma   90.00
#
_symmetry.space_group_name_H-M   'P 1'
#
loop_
_entity.id
_entity.type
_entity.pdbx_description
1 polymer ?
#
loop_
_entity_poly.entity_id
_entity_poly.type
_entity_poly.pdbx_seq_one_letter_code
_entity_poly.pdbx_strand_id
1 'polypeptide(L)'
;MEKTHEKIDINQLDKDQLKTFSDFLISYNRLTEMCFKDCVRDFTSHEVKETEVKCSLNCMEKYLKMNQRVSQRFQEFQMIANENAMAMLKKTGK
;
A
#
# COMPACT_ATOMS: atom_id res chain seq x y z
N MET A 1 -31.34 6.89 18.66
CA MET A 1 -30.98 6.97 17.24
C MET A 1 -30.10 5.78 16.93
N GLU A 2 -30.75 4.71 16.52
CA GLU A 2 -30.12 3.42 16.21
C GLU A 2 -29.39 3.56 14.88
N LYS A 3 -28.05 3.64 14.93
CA LYS A 3 -27.24 3.57 13.72
C LYS A 3 -27.24 2.10 13.29
N THR A 4 -27.98 1.84 12.22
CA THR A 4 -27.94 0.60 11.44
C THR A 4 -26.49 0.19 11.23
N HIS A 5 -26.05 -0.85 11.95
CA HIS A 5 -24.95 -1.69 11.52
C HIS A 5 -25.42 -2.36 10.23
N GLU A 6 -25.06 -1.78 9.10
CA GLU A 6 -25.12 -2.44 7.82
C GLU A 6 -24.17 -3.65 7.92
N LYS A 7 -24.75 -4.83 8.10
CA LYS A 7 -24.01 -6.09 8.12
C LYS A 7 -23.50 -6.29 6.70
N ILE A 8 -22.24 -5.95 6.47
CA ILE A 8 -21.52 -6.30 5.25
C ILE A 8 -21.45 -7.84 5.24
N ASP A 9 -22.23 -8.47 4.35
CA ASP A 9 -22.19 -9.92 4.16
C ASP A 9 -20.90 -10.29 3.43
N ILE A 10 -19.93 -10.79 4.21
CA ILE A 10 -18.59 -11.18 3.76
C ILE A 10 -18.66 -12.28 2.67
N ASN A 11 -19.79 -13.01 2.57
CA ASN A 11 -19.97 -14.09 1.59
C ASN A 11 -20.31 -13.62 0.17
N GLN A 12 -20.67 -12.33 -0.03
CA GLN A 12 -20.94 -11.75 -1.35
C GLN A 12 -19.75 -10.98 -1.93
N LEU A 13 -18.64 -10.86 -1.20
CA LEU A 13 -17.45 -10.17 -1.67
C LEU A 13 -16.66 -11.09 -2.61
N ASP A 14 -16.45 -10.66 -3.86
CA ASP A 14 -15.61 -11.37 -4.82
C ASP A 14 -14.24 -11.70 -4.20
N LYS A 15 -13.73 -12.92 -4.44
CA LYS A 15 -12.44 -13.38 -3.88
C LYS A 15 -11.29 -12.40 -4.15
N ASP A 16 -11.30 -11.76 -5.32
CA ASP A 16 -10.31 -10.75 -5.69
C ASP A 16 -10.46 -9.48 -4.86
N GLN A 17 -11.69 -9.04 -4.56
CA GLN A 17 -11.93 -7.91 -3.67
C GLN A 17 -11.50 -8.20 -2.23
N LEU A 18 -11.75 -9.42 -1.73
CA LEU A 18 -11.25 -9.86 -0.42
C LEU A 18 -9.73 -9.82 -0.36
N LYS A 19 -9.07 -10.29 -1.43
CA LYS A 19 -7.62 -10.24 -1.54
C LYS A 19 -7.10 -8.80 -1.55
N THR A 20 -7.69 -7.92 -2.37
CA THR A 20 -7.32 -6.50 -2.41
C THR A 20 -7.48 -5.83 -1.04
N PHE A 21 -8.56 -6.13 -0.32
CA PHE A 21 -8.78 -5.58 1.01
C PHE A 21 -7.75 -6.10 2.03
N SER A 22 -7.43 -7.40 1.98
CA SER A 22 -6.36 -7.97 2.81
C SER A 22 -5.00 -7.33 2.52
N ASP A 23 -4.65 -7.17 1.25
CA ASP A 23 -3.39 -6.53 0.83
C ASP A 23 -3.32 -5.05 1.27
N PHE A 24 -4.46 -4.36 1.25
CA PHE A 24 -4.60 -3.01 1.80
C PHE A 24 -4.30 -2.98 3.31
N LEU A 25 -4.90 -3.88 4.10
CA LEU A 25 -4.67 -3.92 5.56
C LEU A 25 -3.22 -4.21 5.91
N ILE A 26 -2.56 -5.12 5.18
CA ILE A 26 -1.13 -5.40 5.34
C ILE A 26 -0.30 -4.14 5.08
N SER A 27 -0.62 -3.42 3.99
CA SER A 27 0.08 -2.19 3.61
C SER A 27 -0.16 -1.06 4.61
N TYR A 28 -1.39 -0.94 5.11
CA TYR A 28 -1.77 0.01 6.15
C TYR A 28 -0.95 -0.21 7.42
N ASN A 29 -0.90 -1.45 7.92
CA ASN A 29 -0.14 -1.79 9.14
C ASN A 29 1.35 -1.46 8.99
N ARG A 30 1.93 -1.79 7.83
CA ARG A 30 3.33 -1.48 7.53
C ARG A 30 3.61 0.02 7.51
N LEU A 31 2.71 0.79 6.89
CA LEU A 31 2.81 2.24 6.84
C LEU A 31 2.70 2.85 8.25
N THR A 32 1.71 2.44 9.03
CA THR A 32 1.51 2.97 10.39
C THR A 32 2.70 2.68 11.30
N GLU A 33 3.25 1.46 11.23
CA GLU A 33 4.43 1.10 12.02
C GLU A 33 5.66 1.94 11.65
N MET A 34 5.91 2.10 10.35
CA MET A 34 7.02 2.89 9.84
C MET A 34 6.92 4.36 10.28
N CYS A 35 5.77 5.00 10.06
CA CYS A 35 5.60 6.39 10.43
C CYS A 35 5.60 6.59 11.94
N PHE A 36 5.08 5.66 12.72
CA PHE A 36 5.18 5.71 14.19
C PHE A 36 6.65 5.71 14.63
N LYS A 37 7.45 4.75 14.14
CA LYS A 37 8.88 4.63 14.47
C LYS A 37 9.69 5.87 14.08
N ASP A 38 9.37 6.48 12.93
CA ASP A 38 10.14 7.62 12.42
C ASP A 38 9.70 8.97 13.03
N CYS A 39 8.42 9.11 13.40
CA CYS A 39 7.84 10.41 13.76
C CYS A 39 7.46 10.56 15.23
N VAL A 40 7.08 9.50 15.93
CA VAL A 40 6.72 9.58 17.36
C VAL A 40 7.97 9.36 18.19
N ARG A 41 8.43 10.43 18.85
CA ARG A 41 9.73 10.47 19.53
C ARG A 41 9.60 11.00 20.95
N ASP A 42 8.50 11.66 21.29
CA ASP A 42 8.27 12.20 22.61
C ASP A 42 7.23 11.36 23.36
N PHE A 43 7.64 10.83 24.51
CA PHE A 43 6.80 9.99 25.36
C PHE A 43 6.55 10.63 26.74
N THR A 44 6.69 11.95 26.84
CA THR A 44 6.46 12.71 28.08
C THR A 44 4.98 13.07 28.32
N SER A 45 4.15 13.01 27.28
CA SER A 45 2.70 13.21 27.36
C SER A 45 1.94 12.14 26.58
N HIS A 46 0.67 11.95 26.93
CA HIS A 46 -0.24 11.05 26.18
C HIS A 46 -0.72 11.67 24.85
N GLU A 47 -0.56 12.99 24.70
CA GLU A 47 -0.93 13.73 23.49
C GLU A 47 0.21 13.69 22.48
N VAL A 48 -0.14 13.51 21.20
CA VAL A 48 0.79 13.59 20.07
C VAL A 48 1.08 15.06 19.78
N LYS A 49 2.36 15.45 19.78
CA LYS A 49 2.73 16.86 19.53
C LYS A 49 2.46 17.26 18.08
N GLU A 50 2.16 18.54 17.85
CA GLU A 50 1.90 19.05 16.48
C GLU A 50 3.03 18.74 15.49
N THR A 51 4.28 18.74 15.96
CA THR A 51 5.46 18.35 15.17
C THR A 51 5.43 16.88 14.73
N GLU A 52 4.98 15.98 15.60
CA GLU A 52 4.84 14.55 15.33
C GLU A 52 3.64 14.28 14.41
N VAL A 53 2.53 15.01 14.59
CA VAL A 53 1.37 14.97 13.68
C VAL A 53 1.80 15.39 12.27
N LYS A 54 2.49 16.53 12.13
CA LYS A 54 2.99 17.02 10.84
C LYS A 54 3.98 16.04 10.22
N CYS A 55 4.88 15.46 11.01
CA CYS A 55 5.80 14.42 10.53
C CYS A 55 5.04 13.21 9.99
N SER A 56 4.05 12.71 10.73
CA SER A 56 3.28 11.51 10.38
C SER A 56 2.49 11.70 9.08
N LEU A 57 1.88 12.87 8.88
CA LEU A 57 1.19 13.23 7.63
C LEU A 57 2.15 13.26 6.44
N ASN A 58 3.31 13.92 6.59
CA ASN A 58 4.33 13.97 5.55
C ASN A 58 4.92 12.58 5.25
N CYS A 59 5.11 11.75 6.27
CA CYS A 59 5.58 10.37 6.14
C CYS A 59 4.61 9.54 5.28
N MET A 60 3.31 9.60 5.60
CA MET A 60 2.26 8.94 4.82
C MET A 60 2.25 9.41 3.36
N GLU A 61 2.20 10.73 3.13
CA GLU A 61 2.17 11.27 1.77
C GLU A 61 3.39 10.85 0.96
N LYS A 62 4.58 10.93 1.56
CA LYS A 62 5.84 10.52 0.92
C LYS A 62 5.84 9.03 0.61
N TYR A 63 5.38 8.19 1.53
CA TYR A 63 5.31 6.74 1.34
C TYR A 63 4.37 6.36 0.19
N LEU A 64 3.18 6.97 0.12
CA LEU A 64 2.22 6.69 -0.95
C LEU A 64 2.75 7.13 -2.32
N LYS A 65 3.31 8.35 -2.42
CA LYS A 65 3.92 8.84 -3.67
C LYS A 65 5.11 7.97 -4.09
N MET A 66 5.92 7.52 -3.14
CA MET A 66 7.03 6.61 -3.41
C MET A 66 6.52 5.27 -3.95
N ASN A 67 5.51 4.65 -3.32
CA ASN A 67 4.95 3.38 -3.79
C ASN A 67 4.36 3.49 -5.20
N GLN A 68 3.64 4.57 -5.50
CA GLN A 68 3.13 4.82 -6.85
C GLN A 68 4.26 4.91 -7.87
N ARG A 69 5.32 5.69 -7.56
CA ARG A 69 6.47 5.84 -8.45
C ARG A 69 7.23 4.52 -8.65
N VAL A 70 7.45 3.76 -7.59
CA VAL A 70 8.11 2.44 -7.66
C VAL A 70 7.27 1.48 -8.49
N SER A 71 5.94 1.45 -8.26
CA SER A 71 5.02 0.60 -9.02
C SER A 71 5.04 0.92 -10.51
N GLN A 72 5.05 2.21 -10.88
CA GLN A 72 5.16 2.64 -12.28
C GLN A 72 6.45 2.11 -12.93
N ARG A 73 7.61 2.27 -12.28
CA ARG A 73 8.89 1.79 -12.83
C ARG A 73 8.98 0.28 -12.87
N PHE A 74 8.39 -0.40 -11.89
CA PHE A 74 8.29 -1.85 -11.89
C PHE A 74 7.45 -2.34 -13.07
N GLN A 75 6.29 -1.73 -13.34
CA GLN A 75 5.44 -2.07 -14.48
C GLN A 75 6.17 -1.84 -15.82
N GLU A 76 6.84 -0.71 -15.98
CA GLU A 76 7.69 -0.42 -17.16
C GLU A 76 8.72 -1.54 -17.40
N PHE A 77 9.41 -1.96 -16.34
CA PHE A 77 10.40 -3.04 -16.42
C PHE A 77 9.77 -4.40 -16.77
N GLN A 78 8.63 -4.74 -16.16
CA GLN A 78 7.92 -6.00 -16.44
C GLN A 78 7.46 -6.08 -17.90
N MET A 79 6.97 -4.98 -18.48
CA MET A 79 6.58 -4.93 -19.89
C MET A 79 7.78 -5.23 -20.81
N ILE A 80 8.91 -4.55 -20.61
CA ILE A 80 10.14 -4.75 -21.40
C ILE A 80 10.65 -6.19 -21.25
N ALA A 81 10.67 -6.74 -20.03
CA ALA A 81 11.09 -8.11 -19.78
C ALA A 81 10.20 -9.13 -20.52
N ASN A 82 8.89 -8.92 -20.51
CA ASN A 82 7.94 -9.78 -21.19
C ASN A 82 8.08 -9.71 -22.73
N GLU A 83 8.26 -8.51 -23.29
CA GLU A 83 8.54 -8.32 -24.73
C GLU A 83 9.81 -9.05 -25.16
N ASN A 84 10.89 -8.91 -24.38
CA ASN A 84 12.15 -9.59 -24.65
C ASN A 84 12.01 -11.11 -24.55
N ALA A 85 11.28 -11.62 -23.55
CA ALA A 85 11.01 -13.05 -23.40
C ALA A 85 10.21 -13.59 -24.60
N MET A 86 9.16 -12.90 -25.04
CA MET A 86 8.38 -13.27 -26.23
C MET A 86 9.23 -13.23 -27.51
N ALA A 87 10.13 -12.27 -27.65
CA ALA A 87 11.05 -12.18 -28.79
C ALA A 87 12.06 -13.35 -28.82
N MET A 88 12.51 -13.83 -27.65
CA MET A 88 13.38 -15.00 -27.55
C MET A 88 12.64 -16.29 -27.93
N LEU A 89 11.40 -16.47 -27.45
CA LEU A 89 10.56 -17.63 -27.79
C LEU A 89 10.29 -17.72 -29.31
N LYS A 90 10.09 -16.59 -29.98
CA LYS A 90 9.93 -16.54 -31.44
C LYS A 90 11.20 -16.95 -32.19
N LYS A 91 12.40 -16.78 -31.61
CA LYS A 91 13.68 -17.15 -32.23
C LYS A 91 14.03 -18.62 -32.06
N THR A 92 13.60 -19.27 -30.97
CA THR A 92 13.83 -20.70 -30.71
C THR A 92 12.80 -21.62 -31.38
N GLY A 93 11.72 -21.09 -31.94
CA GLY A 93 10.68 -21.85 -32.67
C GLY A 93 10.95 -22.10 -34.16
N LYS A 94 12.21 -22.26 -34.58
CA LYS A 94 12.60 -22.73 -35.93
C LYS A 94 13.34 -24.06 -35.83
#